data_AF-A0AAU9R7Y1-F1
#
_entry.id   AF-A0AAU9R7Y1-F1
#
_cell.length_a   1.000
_cell.length_b   1.000
_cell.length_c   1.000
_cell.angle_alpha   90.00
_cell.angle_beta   90.00
_cell.angle_gamma   90.00
#
_symmetry.space_group_name_H-M   'P 1'
#
loop_
_entity.id
_entity.type
_entity.pdbx_description
1 polymer ?
#
loop_
_entity_poly.entity_id
_entity_poly.type
_entity_poly.pdbx_seq_one_letter_code
_entity_poly.pdbx_strand_id
1 'polypeptide(L)'
;MPLYNNSSYNLTVAVALLFAGALYISLSSRSISNPISDLQHNPNTPKPIRDIEFPMDELEAVLDSAAAGNNKTVIITVVNKAYVEEVEEGRTMLDLFLESFWEGEGTLPLLDHLMVVAADQTAYDRCRFRRLHCYKMETEGVDLEGEKVYMSADFIEMMWRRTRLLLDVLGRGYHLIFTDTDVMWLRSPFSRLFNNGSLDMQISVDNNDVGAGHLINTGFYHVRSNNRTISLFQKWYDMRLNSKGMKEQDVLKNLLHSGFFDQLGLTVGFLSTTHFSGFCQDSPDMDVVTTVHANCCRHITAKVFDLTLVLREWKRYKASHVNNKWSPHVKCLGSWNDIHYVPKS
;
A
#
# COMPACT_ATOMS: atom_id res chain seq x y z
N MET A 1 -8.25 -59.68 45.45
CA MET A 1 -7.04 -58.90 45.11
C MET A 1 -7.41 -57.85 44.07
N PRO A 2 -7.47 -56.56 44.40
CA PRO A 2 -7.49 -55.50 43.40
C PRO A 2 -6.06 -54.98 43.15
N LEU A 3 -5.71 -54.85 41.87
CA LEU A 3 -4.46 -54.34 41.35
C LEU A 3 -4.35 -52.82 41.59
N TYR A 4 -3.26 -52.41 42.25
CA TYR A 4 -2.93 -51.00 42.50
C TYR A 4 -2.32 -50.38 41.23
N ASN A 5 -2.86 -49.26 40.79
CA ASN A 5 -2.56 -48.64 39.50
C ASN A 5 -1.30 -47.77 39.58
N ASN A 6 -0.12 -48.32 39.27
CA ASN A 6 1.19 -47.65 39.30
C ASN A 6 1.39 -46.52 38.26
N SER A 7 0.39 -46.23 37.43
CA SER A 7 0.52 -45.22 36.36
C SER A 7 0.48 -43.78 36.85
N SER A 8 -0.21 -43.49 37.97
CA SER A 8 -0.36 -42.12 38.46
C SER A 8 0.91 -41.60 39.13
N TYR A 9 1.67 -42.47 39.80
CA TYR A 9 2.87 -42.07 40.55
C TYR A 9 4.00 -41.63 39.60
N ASN A 10 4.17 -42.33 38.47
CA ASN A 10 5.19 -42.02 37.48
C ASN A 10 4.94 -40.69 36.77
N LEU A 11 3.67 -40.32 36.54
CA LEU A 11 3.32 -39.03 35.93
C LEU A 11 3.59 -37.86 36.89
N THR A 12 3.29 -38.02 38.17
CA THR A 12 3.56 -36.99 39.18
C THR A 12 5.07 -36.75 39.36
N VAL A 13 5.89 -37.81 39.34
CA VAL A 13 7.36 -37.69 39.42
C VAL A 13 7.93 -37.03 38.16
N ALA A 14 7.43 -37.38 36.96
CA ALA A 14 7.88 -36.77 35.72
C ALA A 14 7.58 -35.26 35.66
N VAL A 15 6.38 -34.85 36.11
CA VAL A 15 6.00 -33.44 36.18
C VAL A 15 6.86 -32.69 37.21
N ALA A 16 7.13 -33.28 38.38
CA ALA A 16 7.99 -32.67 39.39
C ALA A 16 9.44 -32.45 38.90
N LEU A 17 9.99 -33.39 38.14
CA LEU A 17 11.34 -33.27 37.55
C LEU A 17 11.41 -32.18 36.46
N LEU A 18 10.36 -32.03 35.65
CA LEU A 18 10.28 -30.96 34.65
C LEU A 18 10.21 -29.57 35.30
N PHE A 19 9.43 -29.41 36.38
CA PHE A 19 9.39 -28.16 37.13
C PHE A 19 10.71 -27.85 37.84
N ALA A 20 11.38 -28.86 38.41
CA ALA A 20 12.71 -28.69 39.01
C ALA A 20 13.77 -28.28 37.98
N GLY A 21 13.72 -28.85 36.76
CA GLY A 21 14.60 -28.48 35.65
C GLY A 21 14.38 -27.05 35.18
N ALA A 22 13.12 -26.61 35.03
CA ALA A 22 12.80 -25.23 34.65
C ALA A 22 13.20 -24.20 35.72
N LEU A 23 13.07 -24.55 37.01
CA LEU A 23 13.55 -23.74 38.13
C LEU A 23 15.09 -23.66 38.15
N TYR A 24 15.79 -24.77 37.89
CA TYR A 24 17.24 -24.76 37.81
C TYR A 24 17.74 -23.89 36.65
N ILE A 25 17.12 -23.95 35.47
CA ILE A 25 17.50 -23.12 34.31
C ILE A 25 17.22 -21.63 34.60
N SER A 26 16.07 -21.30 35.20
CA SER A 26 15.74 -19.90 35.53
C SER A 26 16.58 -19.31 36.67
N LEU A 27 17.02 -20.13 37.63
CA LEU A 27 17.91 -19.71 38.72
C LEU A 27 19.39 -19.68 38.29
N SER A 28 19.83 -20.59 37.42
CA SER A 28 21.19 -20.59 36.85
C SER A 28 21.41 -19.47 35.83
N SER A 29 20.34 -18.92 35.25
CA SER A 29 20.38 -17.73 34.39
C SER A 29 20.57 -16.41 35.17
N ARG A 30 20.62 -16.45 36.51
CA ARG A 30 20.79 -15.28 37.37
C ARG A 30 22.07 -15.37 38.20
N SER A 31 23.23 -15.17 37.57
CA SER A 31 24.36 -14.38 38.11
C SER A 31 25.64 -14.63 37.30
N ILE A 32 26.09 -13.64 36.54
CA ILE A 32 27.41 -13.02 36.71
C ILE A 32 27.25 -11.53 36.39
N SER A 33 26.77 -10.76 37.35
CA SER A 33 27.09 -9.33 37.42
C SER A 33 28.43 -9.23 38.14
N ASN A 34 29.51 -8.92 37.43
CA ASN A 34 30.82 -8.64 38.03
C ASN A 34 30.73 -7.32 38.83
N PRO A 35 31.04 -7.31 40.14
CA PRO A 35 31.17 -6.09 40.91
C PRO A 35 32.65 -5.91 41.28
N ILE A 36 33.49 -5.46 40.36
CA ILE A 36 34.78 -4.80 40.66
C ILE A 36 35.14 -3.95 39.43
N SER A 37 35.00 -2.64 39.56
CA SER A 37 35.94 -1.62 39.03
C SER A 37 35.44 -0.25 39.48
N ASP A 38 35.37 -0.09 40.79
CA ASP A 38 35.43 1.23 41.41
C ASP A 38 36.87 1.37 41.93
N LEU A 39 37.49 2.53 41.68
CA LEU A 39 38.92 2.86 41.78
C LEU A 39 39.84 2.38 40.64
N GLN A 40 39.93 3.20 39.59
CA GLN A 40 41.20 3.82 39.17
C GLN A 40 40.91 4.94 38.16
N HIS A 41 40.89 6.18 38.66
CA HIS A 41 40.85 7.39 37.84
C HIS A 41 42.22 7.51 37.13
N ASN A 42 42.28 7.19 35.84
CA ASN A 42 43.44 7.47 35.00
C ASN A 42 43.03 8.54 33.96
N PRO A 43 43.64 9.74 33.92
CA PRO A 43 43.15 10.85 33.09
C PRO A 43 43.36 10.69 31.57
N ASN A 44 43.98 9.60 31.10
CA ASN A 44 44.55 9.51 29.74
C ASN A 44 44.05 8.33 28.90
N THR A 45 42.77 7.97 28.96
CA THR A 45 42.13 7.11 27.95
C THR A 45 41.37 7.96 26.93
N PRO A 46 41.55 7.75 25.61
CA PRO A 46 40.71 8.39 24.59
C PRO A 46 39.26 7.98 24.84
N LYS A 47 38.36 8.97 24.93
CA LYS A 47 36.91 8.70 25.00
C LYS A 47 36.51 7.81 23.81
N PRO A 48 35.64 6.80 24.00
CA PRO A 48 35.00 6.15 22.87
C PRO A 48 34.34 7.25 22.04
N ILE A 49 34.64 7.27 20.76
CA ILE A 49 33.89 8.06 19.78
C ILE A 49 32.45 7.64 20.00
N ARG A 50 31.60 8.57 20.47
CA ARG A 50 30.15 8.36 20.46
C ARG A 50 29.83 7.96 19.03
N ASP A 51 29.29 6.76 18.84
CA ASP A 51 28.65 6.42 17.57
C ASP A 51 27.70 7.58 17.27
N ILE A 52 28.05 8.34 16.24
CA ILE A 52 27.16 9.36 15.70
C ILE A 52 26.07 8.51 15.05
N GLU A 53 25.01 8.24 15.80
CA GLU A 53 23.76 7.74 15.26
C GLU A 53 23.28 8.85 14.32
N PHE A 54 23.70 8.75 13.05
CA PHE A 54 23.12 9.57 12.00
C PHE A 54 21.62 9.29 12.02
N PRO A 55 20.75 10.31 11.92
CA PRO A 55 19.31 10.08 11.83
C PRO A 55 19.07 9.05 10.73
N MET A 56 18.58 7.87 11.12
CA MET A 56 18.26 6.84 10.16
C MET A 56 17.13 7.39 9.30
N ASP A 57 17.38 7.50 8.00
CA ASP A 57 16.36 7.87 7.04
C ASP A 57 15.30 6.76 7.03
N GLU A 58 14.22 6.96 7.77
CA GLU A 58 13.16 5.96 7.96
C GLU A 58 12.54 5.57 6.61
N LEU A 59 12.41 6.53 5.69
CA LEU A 59 11.90 6.27 4.34
C LEU A 59 12.84 5.32 3.58
N GLU A 60 14.14 5.61 3.56
CA GLU A 60 15.12 4.75 2.91
C GLU A 60 15.11 3.33 3.47
N ALA A 61 15.06 3.18 4.79
CA ALA A 61 15.03 1.87 5.43
C ALA A 61 13.79 1.04 5.06
N VAL A 62 12.62 1.68 5.00
CA VAL A 62 11.37 1.03 4.58
C VAL A 62 11.42 0.65 3.10
N LEU A 63 11.97 1.53 2.25
CA LEU A 63 12.14 1.28 0.82
C LEU A 63 13.09 0.12 0.55
N ASP A 64 14.26 0.09 1.19
CA ASP A 64 15.24 -1.00 1.09
C ASP A 64 14.60 -2.35 1.44
N SER A 65 13.80 -2.37 2.51
CA SER A 65 13.12 -3.56 2.96
C SER A 65 12.06 -4.03 1.96
N ALA A 66 11.20 -3.13 1.46
CA ALA A 66 10.16 -3.47 0.49
C ALA A 66 10.72 -3.80 -0.90
N ALA A 67 11.86 -3.23 -1.27
CA ALA A 67 12.53 -3.46 -2.55
C ALA A 67 13.36 -4.74 -2.61
N ALA A 68 13.58 -5.40 -1.47
CA ALA A 68 14.49 -6.53 -1.33
C ALA A 68 14.14 -7.65 -2.33
N GLY A 69 15.10 -8.03 -3.18
CA GLY A 69 14.90 -9.10 -4.18
C GLY A 69 14.05 -8.72 -5.40
N ASN A 70 13.57 -7.47 -5.51
CA ASN A 70 12.63 -7.05 -6.57
C ASN A 70 13.19 -5.93 -7.47
N ASN A 71 14.50 -5.94 -7.74
CA ASN A 71 15.17 -4.98 -8.63
C ASN A 71 14.80 -3.51 -8.33
N LYS A 72 14.88 -3.12 -7.05
CA LYS A 72 14.51 -1.79 -6.55
C LYS A 72 13.05 -1.37 -6.80
N THR A 73 12.15 -2.31 -7.09
CA THR A 73 10.73 -2.02 -7.34
C THR A 73 9.91 -2.16 -6.06
N VAL A 74 9.19 -1.11 -5.70
CA VAL A 74 8.31 -1.05 -4.52
C VAL A 74 6.86 -0.84 -4.96
N ILE A 75 5.91 -1.54 -4.33
CA ILE A 75 4.49 -1.30 -4.50
C ILE A 75 4.06 -0.33 -3.40
N ILE A 76 3.50 0.82 -3.76
CA ILE A 76 3.17 1.88 -2.81
C ILE A 76 1.66 2.13 -2.84
N THR A 77 1.05 2.12 -1.67
CA THR A 77 -0.32 2.61 -1.46
C THR A 77 -0.34 3.64 -0.33
N VAL A 78 -1.27 4.58 -0.38
CA VAL A 78 -1.45 5.62 0.64
C VAL A 78 -2.79 5.44 1.31
N VAL A 79 -2.81 5.39 2.64
CA VAL A 79 -4.02 5.20 3.45
C VAL A 79 -4.16 6.30 4.49
N ASN A 80 -5.40 6.63 4.82
CA ASN A 80 -5.74 7.47 5.97
C ASN A 80 -6.76 6.74 6.87
N LYS A 81 -7.17 7.38 7.97
CA LYS A 81 -8.10 6.89 8.99
C LYS A 81 -9.36 6.27 8.37
N ALA A 82 -9.97 6.93 7.37
CA ALA A 82 -11.18 6.43 6.73
C ALA A 82 -10.99 5.06 6.07
N TYR A 83 -9.80 4.78 5.53
CA TYR A 83 -9.51 3.51 4.86
C TYR A 83 -9.19 2.36 5.82
N VAL A 84 -8.93 2.67 7.10
CA VAL A 84 -8.54 1.68 8.13
C VAL A 84 -9.58 1.50 9.24
N GLU A 85 -10.58 2.38 9.30
CA GLU A 85 -11.73 2.22 10.19
C GLU A 85 -12.83 1.39 9.51
N GLU A 86 -13.60 0.69 10.34
CA GLU A 86 -14.68 -0.18 9.85
C GLU A 86 -15.82 0.66 9.28
N VAL A 87 -16.29 0.30 8.09
CA VAL A 87 -17.61 0.73 7.62
C VAL A 87 -18.70 -0.15 8.25
N GLU A 88 -19.98 0.19 8.06
CA GLU A 88 -21.13 -0.47 8.69
C GLU A 88 -21.21 -2.00 8.50
N GLU A 89 -20.45 -2.55 7.56
CA GLU A 89 -20.37 -3.98 7.26
C GLU A 89 -19.21 -4.72 7.97
N GLY A 90 -18.51 -4.06 8.91
CA GLY A 90 -17.47 -4.69 9.75
C GLY A 90 -16.17 -5.03 9.00
N ARG A 91 -15.90 -4.34 7.90
CA ARG A 91 -14.70 -4.50 7.06
C ARG A 91 -14.14 -3.13 6.69
N THR A 92 -12.81 -3.02 6.65
CA THR A 92 -12.12 -1.78 6.25
C THR A 92 -11.70 -1.86 4.78
N MET A 93 -11.45 -0.72 4.13
CA MET A 93 -10.95 -0.73 2.74
C MET A 93 -9.56 -1.37 2.67
N LEU A 94 -8.67 -1.09 3.63
CA LEU A 94 -7.36 -1.72 3.70
C LEU A 94 -7.46 -3.25 3.85
N ASP A 95 -8.41 -3.74 4.64
CA ASP A 95 -8.60 -5.19 4.80
C ASP A 95 -9.05 -5.84 3.49
N LEU A 96 -9.95 -5.19 2.75
CA LEU A 96 -10.40 -5.65 1.45
C LEU A 96 -9.28 -5.61 0.39
N PHE A 97 -8.47 -4.55 0.39
CA PHE A 97 -7.27 -4.42 -0.43
C PHE A 97 -6.30 -5.58 -0.19
N LEU A 98 -5.95 -5.84 1.07
CA LEU A 98 -5.04 -6.94 1.42
C LEU A 98 -5.63 -8.31 1.08
N GLU A 99 -6.93 -8.54 1.34
CA GLU A 99 -7.61 -9.78 0.96
C GLU A 99 -7.54 -10.03 -0.55
N SER A 100 -7.58 -8.97 -1.38
CA SER A 100 -7.43 -9.12 -2.82
C SER A 100 -6.08 -9.73 -3.21
N PHE A 101 -4.96 -9.33 -2.56
CA PHE A 101 -3.65 -9.95 -2.80
C PHE A 101 -3.62 -11.43 -2.40
N TRP A 102 -4.33 -11.82 -1.35
CA TRP A 102 -4.39 -13.21 -0.90
C TRP A 102 -5.20 -14.08 -1.87
N GLU A 103 -6.21 -13.48 -2.49
CA GLU A 103 -7.12 -14.14 -3.40
C GLU A 103 -6.71 -14.02 -4.86
N GLY A 104 -5.79 -13.13 -5.22
CA GLY A 104 -5.32 -12.99 -6.59
C GLY A 104 -4.38 -14.13 -7.02
N GLU A 105 -4.27 -14.32 -8.33
CA GLU A 105 -3.35 -15.29 -8.91
C GLU A 105 -1.94 -14.69 -9.01
N GLY A 106 -0.99 -15.27 -8.28
CA GLY A 106 0.40 -14.81 -8.26
C GLY A 106 0.61 -13.46 -7.56
N THR A 107 -0.37 -12.98 -6.80
CA THR A 107 -0.30 -11.68 -6.08
C THR A 107 0.20 -11.81 -4.65
N LEU A 108 0.02 -12.97 -3.99
CA LEU A 108 0.39 -13.14 -2.58
C LEU A 108 1.86 -12.77 -2.27
N PRO A 109 2.88 -13.19 -3.07
CA PRO A 109 4.27 -12.79 -2.83
C PRO A 109 4.53 -11.29 -2.98
N LEU A 110 3.63 -10.55 -3.65
CA LEU A 110 3.80 -9.11 -3.86
C LEU A 110 3.56 -8.30 -2.58
N LEU A 111 2.94 -8.90 -1.55
CA LEU A 111 2.79 -8.26 -0.24
C LEU A 111 4.14 -8.00 0.44
N ASP A 112 5.16 -8.80 0.15
CA ASP A 112 6.54 -8.57 0.64
C ASP A 112 7.18 -7.32 0.02
N HIS A 113 6.56 -6.78 -1.04
CA HIS A 113 7.01 -5.56 -1.72
C HIS A 113 6.03 -4.38 -1.52
N LEU A 114 5.01 -4.56 -0.68
CA LEU A 114 4.00 -3.54 -0.41
C LEU A 114 4.44 -2.63 0.75
N MET A 115 4.69 -1.38 0.40
CA MET A 115 4.83 -0.26 1.30
C MET A 115 3.51 0.49 1.44
N VAL A 116 3.03 0.60 2.67
CA VAL A 116 1.86 1.37 3.05
C VAL A 116 2.30 2.69 3.67
N VAL A 117 1.93 3.78 3.01
CA VAL A 117 2.16 5.15 3.46
C VAL A 117 0.94 5.61 4.24
N ALA A 118 1.09 5.85 5.54
CA ALA A 118 0.04 6.35 6.41
C ALA A 118 0.02 7.88 6.43
N ALA A 119 -1.13 8.47 6.13
CA ALA A 119 -1.35 9.92 6.18
C ALA A 119 -1.65 10.44 7.61
N ASP A 120 -1.99 9.55 8.55
CA ASP A 120 -2.30 9.87 9.94
C ASP A 120 -1.87 8.73 10.89
N GLN A 121 -1.96 8.99 12.20
CA GLN A 121 -1.53 8.04 13.22
C GLN A 121 -2.37 6.75 13.25
N THR A 122 -3.68 6.85 13.09
CA THR A 122 -4.58 5.68 13.12
C THR A 122 -4.25 4.73 11.98
N ALA A 123 -4.01 5.26 10.78
CA ALA A 123 -3.57 4.48 9.63
C ALA A 123 -2.19 3.85 9.84
N TYR A 124 -1.26 4.57 10.46
CA TYR A 124 0.07 4.05 10.78
C TYR A 124 0.00 2.88 11.78
N ASP A 125 -0.77 3.05 12.86
CA ASP A 125 -0.95 2.01 13.86
C ASP A 125 -1.62 0.76 13.27
N ARG A 126 -2.62 0.93 12.40
CA ARG A 126 -3.23 -0.20 11.67
C ARG A 126 -2.21 -0.90 10.77
N CYS A 127 -1.40 -0.15 10.04
CA CYS A 127 -0.35 -0.72 9.19
C CYS A 127 0.63 -1.58 10.02
N ARG A 128 1.10 -1.04 11.15
CA ARG A 128 2.03 -1.73 12.05
C ARG A 128 1.38 -2.98 12.66
N PHE A 129 0.10 -2.89 13.04
CA PHE A 129 -0.67 -4.04 13.52
C PHE A 129 -0.77 -5.16 12.47
N ARG A 130 -0.90 -4.80 11.19
CA ARG A 130 -0.89 -5.73 10.04
C ARG A 130 0.51 -6.26 9.68
N ARG A 131 1.58 -5.76 10.32
CA ARG A 131 2.99 -6.14 10.08
C ARG A 131 3.45 -5.91 8.64
N LEU A 132 3.00 -4.81 8.03
CA LEU A 132 3.41 -4.40 6.69
C LEU A 132 4.65 -3.50 6.75
N HIS A 133 5.21 -3.15 5.58
CA HIS A 133 6.18 -2.07 5.47
C HIS A 133 5.43 -0.74 5.61
N CYS A 134 5.63 -0.05 6.73
CA CYS A 134 4.86 1.14 7.10
C CYS A 134 5.74 2.37 7.11
N TYR A 135 5.27 3.45 6.48
CA TYR A 135 5.90 4.76 6.57
C TYR A 135 4.85 5.81 6.93
N LYS A 136 5.14 6.65 7.92
CA LYS A 136 4.24 7.74 8.29
C LYS A 136 4.64 8.99 7.49
N MET A 137 3.74 9.49 6.67
CA MET A 137 3.97 10.72 5.92
C MET A 137 3.92 11.91 6.89
N GLU A 138 4.95 12.76 6.86
CA GLU A 138 5.00 13.94 7.72
C GLU A 138 3.88 14.93 7.35
N THR A 139 3.06 15.25 8.34
CA THR A 139 1.99 16.24 8.27
C THR A 139 2.29 17.42 9.21
N GLU A 140 3.38 18.16 8.96
CA GLU A 140 3.60 19.40 9.70
C GLU A 140 2.40 20.34 9.51
N GLY A 141 1.65 20.59 10.60
CA GLY A 141 0.65 21.65 10.72
C GLY A 141 -0.69 21.44 10.00
N VAL A 142 -0.97 20.29 9.38
CA VAL A 142 -2.24 20.03 8.69
C VAL A 142 -2.88 18.76 9.23
N ASP A 143 -4.07 18.91 9.82
CA ASP A 143 -4.87 17.81 10.33
C ASP A 143 -5.57 17.07 9.16
N LEU A 144 -4.93 15.98 8.72
CA LEU A 144 -5.45 15.13 7.64
C LEU A 144 -6.33 13.98 8.16
N GLU A 145 -6.82 14.03 9.41
CA GLU A 145 -7.76 13.04 9.93
C GLU A 145 -9.11 13.05 9.16
N GLY A 146 -9.69 11.86 8.96
CA GLY A 146 -11.04 11.65 8.41
C GLY A 146 -11.15 11.35 6.90
N GLU A 147 -12.37 11.08 6.41
CA GLU A 147 -12.67 10.89 4.98
C GLU A 147 -12.57 12.25 4.27
N LYS A 148 -11.58 12.41 3.38
CA LYS A 148 -11.46 13.64 2.59
C LYS A 148 -12.35 13.51 1.36
N VAL A 149 -13.48 14.21 1.40
CA VAL A 149 -14.43 14.26 0.27
C VAL A 149 -13.68 14.65 -0.99
N TYR A 150 -13.91 13.89 -2.06
CA TYR A 150 -13.33 14.12 -3.38
C TYR A 150 -13.44 15.61 -3.77
N MET A 151 -12.32 16.21 -4.21
CA MET A 151 -12.13 17.64 -4.55
C MET A 151 -12.08 18.65 -3.39
N SER A 152 -12.07 18.21 -2.13
CA SER A 152 -11.80 19.12 -0.99
C SER A 152 -10.36 19.66 -1.00
N ALA A 153 -10.12 20.80 -0.33
CA ALA A 153 -8.78 21.39 -0.22
C ALA A 153 -7.77 20.42 0.41
N ASP A 154 -8.18 19.73 1.48
CA ASP A 154 -7.40 18.70 2.17
C ASP A 154 -7.10 17.50 1.27
N PHE A 155 -8.08 17.06 0.45
CA PHE A 155 -7.87 16.01 -0.54
C PHE A 155 -6.80 16.42 -1.55
N ILE A 156 -6.90 17.64 -2.10
CA ILE A 156 -5.93 18.16 -3.07
C ILE A 156 -4.54 18.26 -2.44
N GLU A 157 -4.42 18.79 -1.22
CA GLU A 157 -3.13 18.87 -0.53
C GLU A 157 -2.52 17.49 -0.27
N MET A 158 -3.33 16.53 0.20
CA MET A 158 -2.92 15.15 0.43
C MET A 158 -2.40 14.48 -0.85
N MET A 159 -3.09 14.67 -1.98
CA MET A 159 -2.64 14.13 -3.27
C MET A 159 -1.32 14.74 -3.74
N TRP A 160 -1.09 16.03 -3.50
CA TRP A 160 0.19 16.65 -3.81
C TRP A 160 1.32 16.18 -2.89
N ARG A 161 1.05 15.95 -1.60
CA ARG A 161 2.02 15.34 -0.68
C ARG A 161 2.40 13.93 -1.14
N ARG A 162 1.42 13.14 -1.59
CA ARG A 162 1.67 11.85 -2.28
C ARG A 162 2.61 12.06 -3.47
N THR A 163 2.33 13.00 -4.37
CA THR A 163 3.21 13.26 -5.54
C THR A 163 4.64 13.62 -5.13
N ARG A 164 4.82 14.41 -4.06
CA ARG A 164 6.16 14.72 -3.51
C ARG A 164 6.89 13.48 -3.01
N LEU A 165 6.20 12.63 -2.26
CA LEU A 165 6.78 11.39 -1.74
C LEU A 165 7.24 10.48 -2.88
N LEU A 166 6.39 10.30 -3.90
CA LEU A 166 6.73 9.46 -5.04
C LEU A 166 7.89 10.03 -5.87
N LEU A 167 8.01 11.36 -5.95
CA LEU A 167 9.19 12.02 -6.51
C LEU A 167 10.46 11.70 -5.70
N ASP A 168 10.41 11.74 -4.36
CA ASP A 168 11.55 11.39 -3.50
C ASP A 168 11.96 9.92 -3.69
N VAL A 169 10.98 9.00 -3.72
CA VAL A 169 11.20 7.56 -4.03
C VAL A 169 11.92 7.38 -5.37
N LEU A 170 11.45 8.05 -6.43
CA LEU A 170 12.10 8.01 -7.74
C LEU A 170 13.51 8.63 -7.66
N GLY A 171 13.69 9.74 -6.96
CA GLY A 171 14.98 10.42 -6.77
C GLY A 171 16.03 9.54 -6.08
N ARG A 172 15.60 8.67 -5.17
CA ARG A 172 16.44 7.68 -4.46
C ARG A 172 16.78 6.44 -5.31
N GLY A 173 16.24 6.35 -6.53
CA GLY A 173 16.56 5.29 -7.48
C GLY A 173 15.61 4.08 -7.42
N TYR A 174 14.50 4.15 -6.68
CA TYR A 174 13.51 3.08 -6.63
C TYR A 174 12.52 3.18 -7.80
N HIS A 175 12.20 2.04 -8.39
CA HIS A 175 11.05 1.92 -9.29
C HIS A 175 9.79 1.77 -8.43
N LEU A 176 8.65 2.25 -8.91
CA LEU A 176 7.41 2.17 -8.14
C LEU A 176 6.24 1.66 -8.96
N ILE A 177 5.41 0.84 -8.34
CA ILE A 177 4.01 0.66 -8.73
C ILE A 177 3.18 1.40 -7.69
N PHE A 178 2.53 2.49 -8.08
CA PHE A 178 1.54 3.13 -7.24
C PHE A 178 0.16 2.48 -7.45
N THR A 179 -0.56 2.25 -6.36
CA THR A 179 -1.93 1.74 -6.37
C THR A 179 -2.76 2.44 -5.28
N ASP A 180 -3.94 2.95 -5.65
CA ASP A 180 -4.93 3.35 -4.66
C ASP A 180 -5.43 2.12 -3.90
N THR A 181 -5.87 2.32 -2.65
CA THR A 181 -6.29 1.23 -1.76
C THR A 181 -7.64 0.61 -2.18
N ASP A 182 -8.39 1.28 -3.05
CA ASP A 182 -9.65 0.79 -3.64
C ASP A 182 -9.43 0.10 -5.01
N VAL A 183 -8.22 -0.41 -5.23
CA VAL A 183 -7.86 -1.27 -6.37
C VAL A 183 -7.69 -2.72 -5.89
N MET A 184 -8.52 -3.63 -6.40
CA MET A 184 -8.37 -5.07 -6.15
C MET A 184 -7.32 -5.67 -7.07
N TRP A 185 -6.39 -6.42 -6.50
CA TRP A 185 -5.32 -7.13 -7.20
C TRP A 185 -5.73 -8.57 -7.48
N LEU A 186 -6.24 -8.83 -8.69
CA LEU A 186 -6.77 -10.15 -9.06
C LEU A 186 -5.72 -11.04 -9.72
N ARG A 187 -4.72 -10.46 -10.39
CA ARG A 187 -3.54 -11.16 -10.92
C ARG A 187 -2.28 -10.32 -10.78
N SER A 188 -1.13 -11.00 -10.77
CA SER A 188 0.17 -10.33 -10.83
C SER A 188 0.27 -9.45 -12.10
N PRO A 189 0.52 -8.13 -11.98
CA PRO A 189 0.56 -7.24 -13.14
C PRO A 189 1.89 -7.33 -13.89
N PHE A 190 2.90 -8.03 -13.36
CA PHE A 190 4.25 -8.04 -13.92
C PHE A 190 4.29 -8.61 -15.35
N SER A 191 3.45 -9.60 -15.66
CA SER A 191 3.33 -10.15 -17.01
C SER A 191 2.80 -9.14 -18.04
N ARG A 192 2.14 -8.07 -17.60
CA ARG A 192 1.59 -7.02 -18.47
C ARG A 192 2.47 -5.77 -18.46
N LEU A 193 3.05 -5.43 -17.31
CA LEU A 193 3.90 -4.26 -17.12
C LEU A 193 5.30 -4.41 -17.72
N PHE A 194 5.87 -5.62 -17.77
CA PHE A 194 7.29 -5.79 -18.08
C PHE A 194 7.54 -6.39 -19.46
N ASN A 195 6.55 -6.40 -20.36
CA ASN A 195 6.64 -7.16 -21.61
C ASN A 195 7.82 -6.80 -22.53
N ASN A 196 8.46 -5.63 -22.38
CA ASN A 196 9.68 -5.29 -23.14
C ASN A 196 10.73 -4.46 -22.38
N GLY A 197 10.51 -4.16 -21.09
CA GLY A 197 11.48 -3.39 -20.27
C GLY A 197 11.89 -2.01 -20.82
N SER A 198 11.17 -1.46 -21.80
CA SER A 198 11.54 -0.22 -22.51
C SER A 198 10.77 1.01 -22.03
N LEU A 199 9.57 0.82 -21.49
CA LEU A 199 8.68 1.91 -21.07
C LEU A 199 9.18 2.57 -19.79
N ASP A 200 9.18 3.90 -19.78
CA ASP A 200 9.49 4.72 -18.61
C ASP A 200 8.33 4.74 -17.61
N MET A 201 7.10 4.78 -18.13
CA MET A 201 5.87 4.86 -17.35
C MET A 201 4.75 4.07 -18.01
N GLN A 202 3.90 3.44 -17.19
CA GLN A 202 2.65 2.81 -17.61
C GLN A 202 1.53 3.22 -16.68
N ILE A 203 0.43 3.75 -17.21
CA ILE A 203 -0.65 4.34 -16.42
C ILE A 203 -2.01 3.83 -16.87
N SER A 204 -2.90 3.57 -15.90
CA SER A 204 -4.29 3.19 -16.19
C SER A 204 -5.08 4.31 -16.85
N VAL A 205 -6.16 3.91 -17.53
CA VAL A 205 -7.11 4.83 -18.15
C VAL A 205 -8.53 4.46 -17.72
N ASP A 206 -9.41 5.46 -17.64
CA ASP A 206 -10.83 5.23 -17.31
C ASP A 206 -11.64 4.73 -18.53
N ASN A 207 -11.09 4.84 -19.75
CA ASN A 207 -11.69 4.35 -20.98
C ASN A 207 -10.62 3.98 -22.03
N ASN A 208 -10.84 2.91 -22.78
CA ASN A 208 -10.02 2.51 -23.94
C ASN A 208 -10.22 3.37 -25.20
N ASP A 209 -11.24 4.23 -25.25
CA ASP A 209 -11.50 5.08 -26.42
C ASP A 209 -10.42 6.16 -26.57
N VAL A 210 -9.52 5.95 -27.55
CA VAL A 210 -8.42 6.86 -27.88
C VAL A 210 -8.92 8.15 -28.53
N GLY A 211 -10.11 8.14 -29.15
CA GLY A 211 -10.67 9.29 -29.86
C GLY A 211 -10.98 10.49 -28.98
N ALA A 212 -11.21 10.27 -27.68
CA ALA A 212 -11.47 11.32 -26.68
C ALA A 212 -10.19 11.87 -26.01
N GLY A 213 -9.01 11.40 -26.43
CA GLY A 213 -7.76 11.58 -25.70
C GLY A 213 -7.65 10.63 -24.51
N HIS A 214 -6.43 10.26 -24.12
CA HIS A 214 -6.23 9.31 -23.02
C HIS A 214 -6.81 9.86 -21.71
N LEU A 215 -7.86 9.20 -21.19
CA LEU A 215 -8.44 9.49 -19.89
C LEU A 215 -7.59 8.85 -18.79
N ILE A 216 -6.36 9.33 -18.62
CA ILE A 216 -5.42 8.77 -17.63
C ILE A 216 -6.02 8.78 -16.23
N ASN A 217 -5.76 7.71 -15.50
CA ASN A 217 -6.20 7.50 -14.12
C ASN A 217 -4.96 7.27 -13.25
N THR A 218 -4.87 7.99 -12.13
CA THR A 218 -3.71 7.94 -11.22
C THR A 218 -3.87 6.94 -10.09
N GLY A 219 -4.89 6.08 -10.14
CA GLY A 219 -5.11 5.03 -9.14
C GLY A 219 -4.29 3.76 -9.38
N PHE A 220 -3.72 3.57 -10.58
CA PHE A 220 -2.72 2.52 -10.80
C PHE A 220 -1.71 2.94 -11.87
N TYR A 221 -0.43 2.95 -11.53
CA TYR A 221 0.63 3.17 -12.51
C TYR A 221 1.98 2.61 -12.06
N HIS A 222 2.80 2.22 -13.03
CA HIS A 222 4.19 1.81 -12.84
C HIS A 222 5.14 2.85 -13.43
N VAL A 223 6.18 3.22 -12.69
CA VAL A 223 7.20 4.19 -13.11
C VAL A 223 8.59 3.65 -12.80
N ARG A 224 9.47 3.72 -13.78
CA ARG A 224 10.89 3.46 -13.56
C ARG A 224 11.59 4.73 -13.13
N SER A 225 12.37 4.66 -12.06
CA SER A 225 13.30 5.75 -11.72
C SER A 225 14.35 5.93 -12.83
N ASN A 226 14.35 7.13 -13.42
CA ASN A 226 15.38 7.67 -14.28
C ASN A 226 15.23 9.20 -14.38
N ASN A 227 16.20 9.88 -14.99
CA ASN A 227 16.20 11.35 -15.05
C ASN A 227 14.95 11.94 -15.73
N ARG A 228 14.35 11.25 -16.70
CA ARG A 228 13.15 11.73 -17.42
C ARG A 228 11.92 11.65 -16.52
N THR A 229 11.71 10.52 -15.84
CA THR A 229 10.56 10.34 -14.94
C THR A 229 10.67 11.21 -13.70
N ILE A 230 11.88 11.38 -13.14
CA ILE A 230 12.13 12.33 -12.04
C ILE A 230 11.80 13.77 -12.50
N SER A 231 12.22 14.17 -13.70
CA SER A 231 11.89 15.50 -14.25
C SER A 231 10.39 15.69 -14.46
N LEU A 232 9.67 14.65 -14.91
CA LEU A 232 8.22 14.67 -15.01
C LEU A 232 7.57 14.88 -13.65
N PHE A 233 7.93 14.09 -12.65
CA PHE A 233 7.35 14.17 -11.30
C PHE A 233 7.68 15.49 -10.62
N GLN A 234 8.89 16.03 -10.84
CA GLN A 234 9.27 17.37 -10.36
C GLN A 234 8.37 18.44 -10.99
N LYS A 235 8.25 18.46 -12.32
CA LYS A 235 7.38 19.43 -13.01
C LYS A 235 5.93 19.28 -12.58
N TRP A 236 5.46 18.05 -12.43
CA TRP A 236 4.11 17.74 -11.98
C TRP A 236 3.86 18.32 -10.58
N TYR A 237 4.76 18.06 -9.63
CA TYR A 237 4.66 18.60 -8.28
C TYR A 237 4.73 20.14 -8.24
N ASP A 238 5.63 20.75 -9.00
CA ASP A 238 5.81 22.21 -9.06
C ASP A 238 4.55 22.92 -9.58
N MET A 239 3.81 22.27 -10.47
CA MET A 239 2.59 22.84 -11.06
C MET A 239 1.47 23.05 -10.05
N ARG A 240 1.50 22.39 -8.88
CA ARG A 240 0.59 22.65 -7.75
C ARG A 240 0.42 24.15 -7.45
N LEU A 241 1.48 24.94 -7.53
CA LEU A 241 1.45 26.36 -7.20
C LEU A 241 0.66 27.20 -8.23
N ASN A 242 0.46 26.66 -9.44
CA ASN A 242 -0.13 27.36 -10.58
C ASN A 242 -1.40 26.67 -11.11
N SER A 243 -1.91 25.64 -10.43
CA SER A 243 -3.03 24.80 -10.88
C SER A 243 -4.23 24.89 -9.94
N LYS A 244 -4.68 26.13 -9.66
CA LYS A 244 -5.81 26.36 -8.75
C LYS A 244 -7.08 25.67 -9.24
N GLY A 245 -7.71 24.87 -8.37
CA GLY A 245 -8.96 24.17 -8.66
C GLY A 245 -8.80 22.86 -9.45
N MET A 246 -7.57 22.45 -9.76
CA MET A 246 -7.27 21.18 -10.41
C MET A 246 -6.71 20.19 -9.40
N LYS A 247 -7.09 18.91 -9.52
CA LYS A 247 -6.39 17.82 -8.85
C LYS A 247 -5.14 17.41 -9.63
N GLU A 248 -4.24 16.70 -8.98
CA GLU A 248 -2.96 16.24 -9.54
C GLU A 248 -3.13 15.45 -10.84
N GLN A 249 -4.14 14.58 -10.94
CA GLN A 249 -4.45 13.85 -12.18
C GLN A 249 -4.77 14.78 -13.35
N ASP A 250 -5.53 15.86 -13.11
CA ASP A 250 -5.87 16.82 -14.17
C ASP A 250 -4.61 17.56 -14.65
N VAL A 251 -3.70 17.88 -13.72
CA VAL A 251 -2.42 18.52 -14.05
C VAL A 251 -1.53 17.58 -14.85
N LEU A 252 -1.44 16.30 -14.48
CA LEU A 252 -0.67 15.30 -15.24
C LEU A 252 -1.23 15.14 -16.65
N LYS A 253 -2.56 15.13 -16.79
CA LYS A 253 -3.25 15.07 -18.08
C LYS A 253 -2.93 16.30 -18.93
N ASN A 254 -2.92 17.49 -18.34
CA ASN A 254 -2.53 18.70 -19.04
C ASN A 254 -1.06 18.69 -19.50
N LEU A 255 -0.14 18.17 -18.69
CA LEU A 255 1.27 17.99 -19.08
C LEU A 255 1.41 17.00 -20.24
N LEU A 256 0.64 15.91 -20.21
CA LEU A 256 0.58 14.96 -21.33
C LEU A 256 0.08 15.64 -22.60
N HIS A 257 -1.06 16.34 -22.52
CA HIS A 257 -1.67 17.03 -23.66
C HIS A 257 -0.83 18.20 -24.21
N SER A 258 -0.02 18.85 -23.38
CA SER A 258 0.87 19.93 -23.83
C SER A 258 2.14 19.41 -24.53
N GLY A 259 2.29 18.09 -24.70
CA GLY A 259 3.48 17.47 -25.28
C GLY A 259 4.71 17.50 -24.36
N PHE A 260 4.54 17.75 -23.05
CA PHE A 260 5.67 17.80 -22.12
C PHE A 260 6.33 16.43 -21.95
N PHE A 261 5.55 15.36 -22.06
CA PHE A 261 6.05 13.98 -22.05
C PHE A 261 7.00 13.73 -23.24
N ASP A 262 6.64 14.19 -24.43
CA ASP A 262 7.45 14.09 -25.64
C ASP A 262 8.71 14.94 -25.55
N GLN A 263 8.62 16.14 -24.95
CA GLN A 263 9.77 17.02 -24.70
C GLN A 263 10.81 16.35 -23.79
N LEU A 264 10.38 15.56 -22.82
CA LEU A 264 11.27 14.75 -21.98
C LEU A 264 11.74 13.48 -22.68
N GLY A 265 11.22 13.16 -23.87
CA GLY A 265 11.48 11.92 -24.58
C GLY A 265 11.01 10.68 -23.81
N LEU A 266 9.89 10.78 -23.07
CA LEU A 266 9.34 9.67 -22.30
C LEU A 266 8.65 8.65 -23.21
N THR A 267 8.85 7.38 -22.88
CA THR A 267 8.09 6.28 -23.47
C THR A 267 7.00 5.84 -22.51
N VAL A 268 5.74 6.05 -22.88
CA VAL A 268 4.59 5.79 -22.00
C VAL A 268 3.63 4.77 -22.61
N GLY A 269 3.24 3.79 -21.79
CA GLY A 269 2.18 2.84 -22.12
C GLY A 269 0.88 3.20 -21.40
N PHE A 270 -0.25 3.05 -22.08
CA PHE A 270 -1.57 3.20 -21.48
C PHE A 270 -2.17 1.82 -21.21
N LEU A 271 -2.53 1.58 -19.96
CA LEU A 271 -2.99 0.29 -19.48
C LEU A 271 -4.48 0.14 -19.76
N SER A 272 -4.82 -0.75 -20.70
CA SER A 272 -6.20 -0.97 -21.15
C SER A 272 -7.12 -1.46 -20.02
N THR A 273 -8.36 -0.97 -20.01
CA THR A 273 -9.41 -1.37 -19.07
C THR A 273 -9.81 -2.85 -19.17
N THR A 274 -9.44 -3.54 -20.26
CA THR A 274 -9.60 -5.00 -20.35
C THR A 274 -8.77 -5.74 -19.30
N HIS A 275 -7.59 -5.21 -18.96
CA HIS A 275 -6.70 -5.81 -17.96
C HIS A 275 -6.72 -5.02 -16.65
N PHE A 276 -6.73 -3.69 -16.73
CA PHE A 276 -6.75 -2.80 -15.57
C PHE A 276 -8.13 -2.16 -15.48
N SER A 277 -9.10 -3.00 -15.11
CA SER A 277 -10.52 -2.67 -15.06
C SER A 277 -10.83 -1.57 -14.05
N GLY A 278 -11.95 -0.88 -14.25
CA GLY A 278 -12.55 -0.09 -13.19
C GLY A 278 -14.03 0.15 -13.43
N PHE A 279 -14.77 0.62 -12.43
CA PHE A 279 -16.22 0.82 -12.53
C PHE A 279 -16.63 1.87 -13.57
N CYS A 280 -15.71 2.75 -14.02
CA CYS A 280 -15.96 3.60 -15.20
C CYS A 280 -16.13 2.78 -16.50
N GLN A 281 -15.39 1.69 -16.64
CA GLN A 281 -15.47 0.75 -17.76
C GLN A 281 -14.97 -0.63 -17.32
N ASP A 282 -15.91 -1.53 -17.04
CA ASP A 282 -15.59 -2.88 -16.62
C ASP A 282 -14.87 -3.66 -17.73
N SER A 283 -13.89 -4.48 -17.31
CA SER A 283 -13.36 -5.52 -18.17
C SER A 283 -14.47 -6.53 -18.50
N PRO A 284 -14.69 -6.84 -19.78
CA PRO A 284 -15.66 -7.85 -20.17
C PRO A 284 -15.15 -9.29 -19.92
N ASP A 285 -13.90 -9.44 -19.49
CA ASP A 285 -13.20 -10.72 -19.49
C ASP A 285 -12.42 -10.97 -18.19
N MET A 286 -12.99 -11.83 -17.34
CA MET A 286 -12.37 -12.29 -16.10
C MET A 286 -11.15 -13.21 -16.33
N ASP A 287 -10.91 -13.74 -17.53
CA ASP A 287 -9.71 -14.54 -17.84
C ASP A 287 -8.44 -13.68 -17.89
N VAL A 288 -8.56 -12.40 -18.22
CA VAL A 288 -7.41 -11.52 -18.45
C VAL A 288 -7.32 -10.34 -17.49
N VAL A 289 -8.40 -10.05 -16.73
CA VAL A 289 -8.40 -8.99 -15.73
C VAL A 289 -7.25 -9.17 -14.74
N THR A 290 -6.54 -8.07 -14.47
CA THR A 290 -5.37 -8.01 -13.58
C THR A 290 -5.72 -7.23 -12.33
N THR A 291 -6.35 -6.07 -12.49
CA THR A 291 -6.84 -5.26 -11.37
C THR A 291 -8.26 -4.76 -11.63
N VAL A 292 -8.98 -4.42 -10.55
CA VAL A 292 -10.29 -3.74 -10.61
C VAL A 292 -10.29 -2.54 -9.67
N HIS A 293 -10.41 -1.33 -10.21
CA HIS A 293 -10.44 -0.08 -9.45
C HIS A 293 -11.88 0.42 -9.24
N ALA A 294 -12.25 0.80 -8.02
CA ALA A 294 -13.50 1.55 -7.77
C ALA A 294 -13.43 3.03 -8.20
N ASN A 295 -12.91 3.31 -9.40
CA ASN A 295 -13.03 4.62 -10.04
C ASN A 295 -14.50 4.94 -10.35
N CYS A 296 -14.84 6.19 -10.68
CA CYS A 296 -16.24 6.62 -10.87
C CYS A 296 -17.16 6.35 -9.65
N CYS A 297 -16.58 6.29 -8.44
CA CYS A 297 -17.29 6.08 -7.19
C CYS A 297 -16.86 7.11 -6.15
N ARG A 298 -17.81 7.72 -5.42
CA ARG A 298 -17.52 8.86 -4.55
C ARG A 298 -17.20 8.49 -3.11
N HIS A 299 -18.04 7.67 -2.49
CA HIS A 299 -18.04 7.45 -1.04
C HIS A 299 -17.39 6.13 -0.67
N ILE A 300 -16.60 6.11 0.40
CA ILE A 300 -15.87 4.90 0.81
C ILE A 300 -16.80 3.72 1.11
N THR A 301 -17.97 3.97 1.71
CA THR A 301 -18.96 2.92 2.02
C THR A 301 -19.50 2.25 0.76
N ALA A 302 -19.74 3.03 -0.30
CA ALA A 302 -20.14 2.50 -1.60
C ALA A 302 -19.02 1.68 -2.25
N LYS A 303 -17.78 2.18 -2.18
CA LYS A 303 -16.60 1.46 -2.69
C LYS A 303 -16.43 0.11 -1.99
N VAL A 304 -16.47 0.07 -0.65
CA VAL A 304 -16.29 -1.18 0.12
C VAL A 304 -17.36 -2.21 -0.26
N PHE A 305 -18.61 -1.78 -0.41
CA PHE A 305 -19.71 -2.67 -0.79
C PHE A 305 -19.48 -3.31 -2.17
N ASP A 306 -19.30 -2.49 -3.21
CA ASP A 306 -19.19 -3.01 -4.58
C ASP A 306 -17.86 -3.76 -4.80
N LEU A 307 -16.76 -3.34 -4.17
CA LEU A 307 -15.50 -4.11 -4.22
C LEU A 307 -15.58 -5.44 -3.46
N THR A 308 -16.39 -5.52 -2.39
CA THR A 308 -16.66 -6.80 -1.71
C THR A 308 -17.42 -7.75 -2.63
N LEU A 309 -18.34 -7.23 -3.45
CA LEU A 309 -19.01 -8.01 -4.48
C LEU A 309 -18.04 -8.49 -5.56
N VAL A 310 -17.18 -7.60 -6.07
CA VAL A 310 -16.12 -7.94 -7.04
C VAL A 310 -15.27 -9.09 -6.51
N LEU A 311 -14.77 -8.99 -5.27
CA LEU A 311 -13.91 -10.02 -4.70
C LEU A 311 -14.66 -11.34 -4.50
N ARG A 312 -15.94 -11.30 -4.10
CA ARG A 312 -16.79 -12.50 -4.00
C ARG A 312 -16.99 -13.18 -5.35
N GLU A 313 -17.20 -12.40 -6.41
CA GLU A 313 -17.37 -12.91 -7.78
C GLU A 313 -16.07 -13.48 -8.32
N TRP A 314 -14.94 -12.82 -8.07
CA TRP A 314 -13.61 -13.34 -8.38
C TRP A 314 -13.35 -14.71 -7.72
N LYS A 315 -13.69 -14.89 -6.44
CA LYS A 315 -13.55 -16.19 -5.78
C LYS A 315 -14.40 -17.28 -6.43
N ARG A 316 -15.65 -16.97 -6.81
CA ARG A 316 -16.55 -17.91 -7.51
C ARG A 316 -16.04 -18.25 -8.91
N TYR A 317 -15.52 -17.24 -9.60
CA TYR A 317 -14.90 -17.38 -10.90
C TYR A 317 -13.70 -18.33 -10.82
N LYS A 318 -12.72 -18.08 -9.94
CA LYS A 318 -11.58 -18.99 -9.73
C LYS A 318 -12.00 -20.42 -9.44
N ALA A 319 -13.07 -20.61 -8.67
CA ALA A 319 -13.53 -21.94 -8.25
C ALA A 319 -14.24 -22.73 -9.35
N SER A 320 -14.90 -22.06 -10.30
CA SER A 320 -15.82 -22.74 -11.24
C SER A 320 -15.63 -22.37 -12.70
N HIS A 321 -15.00 -21.23 -13.00
CA HIS A 321 -14.95 -20.59 -14.31
C HIS A 321 -16.35 -20.35 -14.92
N VAL A 322 -17.39 -20.32 -14.08
CA VAL A 322 -18.78 -20.03 -14.46
C VAL A 322 -19.15 -18.62 -13.99
N ASN A 323 -20.00 -17.94 -14.78
CA ASN A 323 -20.47 -16.57 -14.53
C ASN A 323 -19.34 -15.53 -14.58
N ASN A 324 -18.75 -15.36 -15.76
CA ASN A 324 -17.63 -14.47 -16.06
C ASN A 324 -18.01 -12.97 -16.20
N LYS A 325 -19.08 -12.53 -15.53
CA LYS A 325 -19.59 -11.16 -15.61
C LYS A 325 -19.69 -10.54 -14.22
N TRP A 326 -19.23 -9.30 -14.13
CA TRP A 326 -19.36 -8.49 -12.94
C TRP A 326 -20.82 -8.12 -12.69
N SER A 327 -21.23 -8.15 -11.43
CA SER A 327 -22.47 -7.49 -11.03
C SER A 327 -22.37 -5.98 -11.28
N PRO A 328 -23.50 -5.30 -11.56
CA PRO A 328 -23.52 -3.84 -11.63
C PRO A 328 -23.09 -3.22 -10.28
N HIS A 329 -22.22 -2.20 -10.34
CA HIS A 329 -21.71 -1.45 -9.17
C HIS A 329 -22.75 -0.46 -8.63
N VAL A 330 -23.87 -0.98 -8.13
CA VAL A 330 -25.08 -0.20 -7.82
C VAL A 330 -24.87 0.83 -6.71
N LYS A 331 -24.02 0.55 -5.72
CA LYS A 331 -23.78 1.51 -4.62
C LYS A 331 -22.92 2.66 -5.10
N CYS A 332 -21.91 2.37 -5.92
CA CYS A 332 -21.06 3.36 -6.54
C CYS A 332 -21.83 4.24 -7.51
N LEU A 333 -22.70 3.67 -8.36
CA LEU A 333 -23.61 4.45 -9.20
C LEU A 333 -24.54 5.34 -8.37
N GLY A 334 -25.08 4.82 -7.26
CA GLY A 334 -25.93 5.59 -6.34
C GLY A 334 -25.19 6.68 -5.56
N SER A 335 -23.86 6.58 -5.40
CA SER A 335 -23.05 7.51 -4.60
C SER A 335 -23.00 8.93 -5.18
N TRP A 336 -23.45 9.13 -6.42
CA TRP A 336 -23.52 10.44 -7.06
C TRP A 336 -24.77 11.25 -6.67
N ASN A 337 -25.78 10.60 -6.09
CA ASN A 337 -27.03 11.23 -5.64
C ASN A 337 -26.93 11.59 -4.14
N ASP A 338 -26.25 12.70 -3.83
CA ASP A 338 -25.86 13.15 -2.46
C ASP A 338 -27.02 13.48 -1.48
N ILE A 339 -28.27 13.12 -1.77
CA ILE A 339 -29.44 13.58 -0.99
C ILE A 339 -29.43 13.03 0.45
N HIS A 340 -28.63 12.00 0.76
CA HIS A 340 -28.61 11.33 2.06
C HIS A 340 -27.21 11.02 2.64
N TYR A 341 -26.12 11.52 2.06
CA TYR A 341 -24.78 11.25 2.60
C TYR A 341 -24.47 12.20 3.76
N VAL A 342 -24.32 11.63 4.96
CA VAL A 342 -23.82 12.33 6.16
C VAL A 342 -22.41 11.82 6.43
N PRO A 343 -21.37 12.65 6.23
CA PRO A 343 -20.00 12.27 6.56
C PRO A 343 -19.89 11.91 8.05
N LYS A 344 -19.22 10.80 8.38
CA LYS A 344 -18.88 10.50 9.78
C LYS A 344 -17.62 11.31 10.14
N SER A 345 -17.75 12.13 11.18
CA SER A 345 -16.69 12.98 11.75
C SER A 345 -15.65 12.19 12.52
#